data_AF-A0A7Y5CNB6-F1
#
_entry.id   AF-A0A7Y5CNB6-F1
#
_cell.length_a   1.000
_cell.length_b   1.000
_cell.length_c   1.000
_cell.angle_alpha   90.00
_cell.angle_beta   90.00
_cell.angle_gamma   90.00
#
_symmetry.space_group_name_H-M   'P 1'
#
loop_
_entity.id
_entity.type
_entity.pdbx_description
1 polymer ?
#
loop_
_entity_poly.entity_id
_entity_poly.type
_entity_poly.pdbx_seq_one_letter_code
_entity_poly.pdbx_strand_id
1 'polypeptide(L)' 'MSTTTVTAAARRHDLLYRLYKYYILDSIVIVREEGLKMLIRKRGLKFFGVICAYYLVRDTLLYIVLPLYLARALF' A
#
# COMPACT_ATOMS: atom_id res chain seq x y z
N MET A 1 34.12 -19.33 -5.97
CA MET A 1 34.11 -17.90 -5.58
C MET A 1 33.03 -17.20 -6.38
N SER A 2 31.78 -17.21 -5.89
CA SER A 2 30.61 -16.41 -6.33
C SER A 2 29.34 -16.91 -5.60
N THR A 3 29.15 -16.56 -4.32
CA THR A 3 27.96 -16.98 -3.53
C THR A 3 27.23 -15.80 -2.86
N THR A 4 27.69 -14.56 -3.07
CA THR A 4 27.17 -13.37 -2.38
C THR A 4 26.02 -12.67 -3.08
N THR A 5 25.70 -13.00 -4.33
CA THR A 5 24.67 -12.28 -5.11
C THR A 5 23.24 -12.76 -4.83
N VAL A 6 23.04 -14.01 -4.41
CA VAL A 6 21.71 -14.59 -4.18
C VAL A 6 21.09 -14.13 -2.84
N THR A 7 21.92 -13.85 -1.83
CA THR A 7 21.46 -13.47 -0.48
C THR A 7 20.95 -12.02 -0.40
N ALA A 8 21.40 -11.12 -1.27
CA ALA A 8 20.96 -9.73 -1.29
C ALA A 8 19.53 -9.57 -1.83
N ALA A 9 19.14 -10.37 -2.82
CA ALA A 9 17.80 -10.34 -3.42
C ALA A 9 16.74 -10.96 -2.48
N ALA A 10 17.03 -12.11 -1.88
CA ALA A 10 16.12 -12.77 -0.94
C ALA A 10 15.82 -11.93 0.32
N ARG A 11 16.82 -11.20 0.83
CA ARG A 11 16.69 -10.33 2.01
C ARG A 11 15.79 -9.11 1.80
N ARG A 12 15.63 -8.62 0.57
CA ARG A 12 14.77 -7.46 0.26
C ARG A 12 13.27 -7.79 0.40
N HIS A 13 12.88 -9.01 0.01
CA HIS A 13 11.49 -9.45 0.13
C HIS A 13 11.07 -9.59 1.60
N ASP A 14 11.97 -10.08 2.46
CA ASP A 14 11.73 -10.19 3.91
C ASP A 14 11.57 -8.83 4.60
N LEU A 15 12.33 -7.81 4.17
CA LEU A 15 12.26 -6.48 4.76
C LEU A 15 10.92 -5.80 4.47
N LEU A 16 10.44 -5.86 3.22
CA LEU A 16 9.14 -5.32 2.85
C LEU A 16 8.01 -6.05 3.57
N TYR A 17 8.10 -7.38 3.65
CA TYR A 17 7.11 -8.18 4.36
C TYR A 17 7.08 -7.85 5.86
N ARG A 18 8.25 -7.70 6.50
CA ARG A 18 8.36 -7.27 7.90
C ARG A 18 7.82 -5.87 8.13
N LEU A 19 8.13 -4.93 7.24
CA LEU A 19 7.60 -3.56 7.33
C LEU A 19 6.07 -3.55 7.18
N TYR A 20 5.55 -4.28 6.19
CA TYR A 20 4.12 -4.42 5.94
C TYR A 20 3.39 -5.04 7.12
N LYS A 21 3.92 -6.17 7.64
CA LYS A 21 3.37 -6.88 8.78
C LYS A 21 3.34 -6.02 10.03
N TYR A 22 4.44 -5.33 10.34
CA TYR A 22 4.51 -4.45 11.50
C TYR A 22 3.56 -3.26 11.32
N TYR A 23 3.59 -2.61 10.15
CA TYR A 23 2.80 -1.40 9.91
C TYR A 23 1.30 -1.65 9.88
N ILE A 24 0.83 -2.81 9.40
CA ILE A 24 -0.60 -3.12 9.27
C ILE A 24 -1.18 -3.68 10.55
N LEU A 25 -0.54 -4.68 11.15
CA LEU A 25 -1.03 -5.28 12.39
C LEU A 25 -1.06 -4.24 13.50
N ASP A 26 -0.03 -3.42 13.61
CA ASP A 26 0.03 -2.34 14.59
C ASP A 26 -1.09 -1.31 14.36
N SER A 27 -1.37 -0.92 13.11
CA SER A 27 -2.51 -0.02 12.84
C SER A 27 -3.87 -0.65 13.13
N ILE A 28 -4.06 -1.95 12.92
CA ILE A 28 -5.33 -2.63 13.23
C ILE A 28 -5.54 -2.67 14.75
N VAL A 29 -4.49 -2.95 15.53
CA VAL A 29 -4.54 -2.94 16.99
C VAL A 29 -4.86 -1.53 17.52
N ILE A 30 -4.17 -0.51 17.01
CA ILE A 30 -4.41 0.89 17.40
C ILE A 30 -5.84 1.35 17.07
N VAL A 31 -6.38 0.98 15.90
CA VAL A 31 -7.77 1.32 15.53
C VAL A 31 -8.77 0.61 16.43
N ARG A 32 -8.48 -0.62 16.82
CA ARG A 32 -9.39 -1.45 17.62
C ARG A 32 -9.41 -1.03 19.10
N GLU A 33 -8.28 -0.58 19.64
CA GLU A 33 -8.19 -0.18 21.06
C GLU A 33 -8.45 1.31 21.30
N GLU A 34 -7.94 2.20 20.44
CA GLU A 34 -8.01 3.67 20.65
C GLU A 34 -8.99 4.36 19.68
N GLY A 35 -9.54 3.64 18.70
CA GLY A 35 -10.46 4.15 17.69
C GLY A 35 -9.79 4.92 16.55
N LEU A 36 -10.56 5.19 15.48
CA LEU A 36 -10.10 5.91 14.28
C LEU A 36 -9.51 7.29 14.60
N LYS A 37 -9.98 7.93 15.67
CA LYS A 37 -9.56 9.28 16.08
C LYS A 37 -8.10 9.32 16.53
N MET A 38 -7.62 8.29 17.25
CA MET A 38 -6.22 8.20 17.68
C MET A 38 -5.29 7.73 16.56
N LEU A 39 -5.77 6.90 15.63
CA LEU A 39 -4.99 6.54 14.44
C LEU A 39 -4.69 7.78 13.57
N ILE A 40 -5.69 8.65 13.37
CA ILE A 40 -5.51 9.93 12.66
C ILE A 40 -4.59 10.87 13.44
N ARG A 41 -4.64 10.87 14.77
CA ARG A 41 -3.76 11.68 15.64
C ARG A 41 -2.29 11.22 15.57
N LYS A 42 -2.03 9.90 15.60
CA LYS A 42 -0.67 9.32 15.59
C LYS A 42 -0.01 9.31 14.20
N ARG A 43 -0.75 8.98 13.13
CA ARG A 43 -0.21 9.00 11.74
C ARG A 43 -0.40 10.33 11.01
N GLY A 44 -1.31 11.19 11.49
CA GLY A 44 -1.59 12.50 10.90
C GLY A 44 -2.19 12.44 9.50
N LEU A 45 -2.17 13.60 8.84
CA LEU A 45 -2.60 13.82 7.44
C LEU A 45 -1.96 12.86 6.42
N LYS A 46 -0.84 12.20 6.75
CA LYS A 46 -0.19 11.22 5.88
C LYS A 46 -1.08 10.00 5.62
N PHE A 47 -1.80 9.51 6.65
CA PHE A 47 -2.71 8.38 6.47
C PHE A 47 -3.91 8.75 5.61
N PHE A 48 -4.46 9.95 5.83
CA PHE A 48 -5.51 10.51 4.97
C PHE A 48 -5.03 10.68 3.54
N GLY A 49 -3.80 11.16 3.32
CA GLY A 49 -3.18 11.28 2.00
C GLY A 49 -3.04 9.93 1.29
N VAL A 50 -2.66 8.86 2.00
CA VAL A 50 -2.59 7.51 1.42
C VAL A 50 -3.98 6.99 1.04
N ILE A 51 -5.00 7.21 1.88
CA ILE A 51 -6.39 6.85 1.55
C ILE A 51 -6.86 7.65 0.34
N CYS A 52 -6.71 8.97 0.34
CA CYS A 52 -7.07 9.82 -0.80
C CYS A 52 -6.35 9.37 -2.08
N ALA A 53 -5.04 9.11 -2.01
CA ALA A 53 -4.28 8.62 -3.16
C ALA A 53 -4.78 7.25 -3.64
N TYR A 54 -5.08 6.32 -2.73
CA TYR A 54 -5.67 5.02 -3.08
C TYR A 54 -7.00 5.19 -3.81
N TYR A 55 -7.90 6.04 -3.30
CA TYR A 55 -9.19 6.31 -3.94
C TYR A 55 -9.02 7.02 -5.28
N LEU A 56 -8.07 7.95 -5.41
CA LEU A 56 -7.78 8.67 -6.65
C LEU A 56 -7.23 7.75 -7.75
N VAL A 57 -6.29 6.87 -7.37
CA VAL A 57 -5.74 5.86 -8.28
C VAL A 57 -6.83 4.89 -8.69
N ARG A 58 -7.67 4.43 -7.76
CA ARG A 58 -8.81 3.56 -8.07
C ARG A 58 -9.75 4.23 -9.07
N ASP A 59 -10.13 5.48 -8.84
CA ASP A 59 -11.02 6.22 -9.75
C ASP A 59 -10.40 6.39 -11.13
N THR A 60 -9.11 6.72 -11.18
CA THR A 60 -8.36 6.81 -12.44
C THR A 60 -8.33 5.48 -13.17
N LEU A 61 -8.08 4.37 -12.48
CA LEU A 61 -8.10 3.04 -13.08
C LEU A 61 -9.49 2.67 -13.61
N LEU A 62 -10.55 2.97 -12.84
CA LEU A 62 -11.90 2.55 -13.16
C LEU A 62 -12.54 3.40 -14.27
N TYR A 63 -12.27 4.70 -14.29
CA TYR A 63 -12.91 5.64 -15.21
C TYR A 63 -12.02 6.09 -16.37
N ILE A 64 -10.71 5.89 -16.30
CA ILE A 64 -9.81 6.23 -17.41
C ILE A 64 -9.22 4.95 -18.00
N VAL A 65 -8.57 4.11 -17.18
CA VAL A 65 -7.88 2.93 -17.71
C VAL A 65 -8.85 1.90 -18.27
N LEU A 66 -9.93 1.61 -17.54
CA LEU A 66 -10.94 0.64 -17.97
C LEU A 66 -11.56 1.01 -19.33
N PRO A 67 -12.14 2.22 -19.54
CA PRO A 67 -12.70 2.57 -20.84
C PRO A 67 -11.64 2.68 -21.94
N LEU A 68 -10.40 3.08 -21.64
CA LEU A 68 -9.33 3.12 -22.64
C LEU A 68 -8.96 1.70 -23.14
N TYR A 69 -8.96 0.72 -22.24
CA TYR A 69 -8.76 -0.69 -22.60
C TYR A 69 -9.95 -1.25 -23.39
N LEU A 70 -11.19 -0.96 -22.98
CA LEU A 70 -12.38 -1.35 -23.72
C LEU A 70 -12.41 -0.73 -25.13
N ALA A 71 -12.08 0.54 -25.27
CA ALA A 71 -12.02 1.22 -26.56
C ALA A 71 -10.95 0.59 -27.48
N ARG A 72 -9.77 0.25 -26.95
CA ARG A 72 -8.71 -0.48 -27.68
C ARG A 72 -9.04 -1.93 -28.01
N ALA A 73 -9.99 -2.54 -27.30
CA ALA A 73 -10.45 -3.89 -27.60
C ALA A 73 -11.58 -3.89 -28.64
N LEU A 74 -12.28 -2.77 -28.80
CA LEU A 74 -13.42 -2.60 -29.72
C LEU A 74 -13.04 -1.94 -31.06
N PHE A 75 -11.93 -1.20 -31.13
CA PHE A 75 -11.36 -0.59 -32.34
C PHE A 75 -9.99 -1.19 -32.66
#